data_AF-A0A5B0DEZ4-F1
#
_entry.id   AF-A0A5B0DEZ4-F1
#
_cell.length_a   1.000
_cell.length_b   1.000
_cell.length_c   1.000
_cell.angle_alpha   90.00
_cell.angle_beta   90.00
_cell.angle_gamma   90.00
#
_symmetry.space_group_name_H-M   'P 1'
#
loop_
_entity.id
_entity.type
_entity.pdbx_description
1 polymer ?
#
loop_
_entity_poly.entity_id
_entity_poly.type
_entity_poly.pdbx_seq_one_letter_code
_entity_poly.pdbx_strand_id
1 'polypeptide(L)'
;MNDVEDKKIIGSRIKSIRQEKGMTLEEFGKLFGAGKGLVSRWENGLSTPNPERLKSIAKIGDMTVSQLLHGERGGSHYNWEAIEELFKKIFNGASIDKTALQRTQAVVDKAFFLNFGIEDIVNIYLFQKNASKPLESLEDLQDYLEQTAEGLSTYLEGATGTELIDLEMQIAFLKSYASKIKKYLETGEWASDIISNLKEKSRRIRKDD
;
A
#
# COMPACT_ATOMS: atom_id res chain seq x y z
N MET A 1 -7.11 -3.73 23.94
CA MET A 1 -6.57 -2.49 23.34
C MET A 1 -7.34 -1.33 23.93
N ASN A 2 -6.69 -0.23 24.32
CA ASN A 2 -7.36 0.96 24.83
C ASN A 2 -7.53 1.98 23.68
N ASP A 3 -8.59 2.78 23.74
CA ASP A 3 -9.03 3.72 22.71
C ASP A 3 -7.92 4.69 22.20
N VAL A 4 -6.93 5.00 23.03
CA VAL A 4 -5.78 5.85 22.67
C VAL A 4 -4.83 5.16 21.69
N GLU A 5 -4.53 3.87 21.92
CA GLU A 5 -3.64 3.11 21.03
C GLU A 5 -4.30 2.91 19.66
N ASP A 6 -5.60 2.63 19.63
CA ASP A 6 -6.36 2.48 18.39
C ASP A 6 -6.36 3.77 17.57
N LYS A 7 -6.52 4.93 18.22
CA LYS A 7 -6.46 6.25 17.56
C LYS A 7 -5.08 6.57 17.01
N LYS A 8 -4.01 6.17 17.71
CA LYS A 8 -2.64 6.40 17.25
C LYS A 8 -2.32 5.59 15.99
N ILE A 9 -2.78 4.35 15.93
CA ILE A 9 -2.66 3.48 14.74
C ILE A 9 -3.46 4.05 13.56
N ILE A 10 -4.67 4.56 13.79
CA ILE A 10 -5.44 5.26 12.74
C ILE A 10 -4.68 6.52 12.28
N GLY A 11 -4.13 7.27 13.22
CA GLY A 11 -3.32 8.46 12.96
C GLY A 11 -2.10 8.18 12.08
N SER A 12 -1.36 7.10 12.34
CA SER A 12 -0.19 6.71 11.52
C SER A 12 -0.57 6.34 10.09
N ARG A 13 -1.74 5.72 9.88
CA ARG A 13 -2.29 5.45 8.54
C ARG A 13 -2.65 6.73 7.81
N ILE A 14 -3.33 7.67 8.48
CA ILE A 14 -3.64 9.00 7.90
C ILE A 14 -2.36 9.73 7.50
N LYS A 15 -1.35 9.71 8.37
CA LYS A 15 -0.03 10.31 8.12
C LYS A 15 0.63 9.66 6.90
N SER A 16 0.59 8.34 6.80
CA SER A 16 1.16 7.61 5.66
C SER A 16 0.47 8.01 4.36
N ILE A 17 -0.87 8.04 4.31
CA ILE A 17 -1.63 8.51 3.13
C ILE A 17 -1.21 9.92 2.73
N ARG A 18 -1.11 10.85 3.69
CA ARG A 18 -0.67 12.23 3.41
C ARG A 18 0.73 12.27 2.81
N GLN A 19 1.67 11.53 3.40
CA GLN A 19 3.06 11.51 2.98
C GLN A 19 3.25 10.86 1.61
N GLU A 20 2.47 9.81 1.28
CA GLU A 20 2.51 9.20 -0.07
C GLU A 20 2.10 10.20 -1.16
N LYS A 21 1.12 11.07 -0.87
CA LYS A 21 0.74 12.14 -1.80
C LYS A 21 1.69 13.35 -1.74
N GLY A 22 2.76 13.28 -0.93
CA GLY A 22 3.75 14.34 -0.80
C GLY A 22 3.20 15.67 -0.29
N MET A 23 2.16 15.62 0.55
CA MET A 23 1.43 16.81 1.04
C MET A 23 1.90 17.25 2.42
N THR A 24 1.94 18.57 2.66
CA THR A 24 2.10 19.11 4.02
C THR A 24 0.81 18.98 4.83
N LEU A 25 0.87 19.12 6.16
CA LEU A 25 -0.34 19.14 7.02
C LEU A 25 -1.38 20.18 6.56
N GLU A 26 -0.89 21.32 6.05
CA GLU A 26 -1.71 22.43 5.58
C GLU A 26 -2.39 22.10 4.25
N GLU A 27 -1.68 21.47 3.31
CA GLU A 27 -2.24 21.02 2.03
C GLU A 27 -3.28 19.92 2.22
N PHE A 28 -2.97 18.95 3.07
CA PHE A 28 -3.87 17.87 3.39
C PHE A 28 -5.14 18.37 4.08
N GLY A 29 -5.00 19.26 5.08
CA GLY A 29 -6.14 19.83 5.80
C GLY A 29 -7.11 20.61 4.89
N LYS A 30 -6.59 21.32 3.88
CA LYS A 30 -7.40 22.06 2.92
C LYS A 30 -8.40 21.17 2.16
N LEU A 31 -8.06 19.90 1.90
CA LEU A 31 -8.97 18.95 1.25
C LEU A 31 -10.24 18.67 2.08
N PHE A 32 -10.23 18.98 3.38
CA PHE A 32 -11.27 18.62 4.33
C PHE A 32 -11.85 19.82 5.11
N GLY A 33 -11.51 21.05 4.69
CA GLY A 33 -11.82 22.26 5.46
C GLY A 33 -11.26 22.21 6.88
N ALA A 34 -10.08 21.62 7.06
CA ALA A 34 -9.42 21.43 8.35
C ALA A 34 -8.12 22.24 8.42
N GLY A 35 -7.87 22.88 9.55
CA GLY A 35 -6.58 23.52 9.82
C GLY A 35 -5.48 22.49 10.09
N LYS A 36 -4.22 22.86 9.86
CA LYS A 36 -3.05 21.99 10.11
C LYS A 36 -2.99 21.38 11.51
N GLY A 37 -3.46 22.14 12.52
CA GLY A 37 -3.50 21.67 13.91
C GLY A 37 -4.47 20.51 14.09
N LEU A 38 -5.59 20.50 13.38
CA LEU A 38 -6.55 19.41 13.43
C LEU A 38 -6.01 18.15 12.74
N VAL A 39 -5.35 18.30 11.59
CA VAL A 39 -4.65 17.19 10.91
C VAL A 39 -3.58 16.60 11.82
N SER A 40 -2.76 17.45 12.44
CA SER A 40 -1.75 17.00 13.41
C SER A 40 -2.38 16.23 14.57
N ARG A 41 -3.53 16.66 15.09
CA ARG A 41 -4.25 15.92 16.14
C ARG A 41 -4.75 14.56 15.65
N TRP A 42 -5.17 14.44 14.38
CA TRP A 42 -5.53 13.12 13.81
C TRP A 42 -4.31 12.21 13.73
N GLU A 43 -3.21 12.70 13.16
CA GLU A 43 -1.99 11.91 12.96
C GLU A 43 -1.34 11.47 14.28
N ASN A 44 -1.54 12.23 15.36
CA ASN A 44 -1.05 11.89 16.70
C ASN A 44 -2.07 11.16 17.59
N GLY A 45 -3.22 10.75 17.04
CA GLY A 45 -4.26 10.04 17.80
C GLY A 45 -4.98 10.87 18.88
N LEU A 46 -4.83 12.19 18.87
CA LEU A 46 -5.45 13.12 19.83
C LEU A 46 -6.93 13.42 19.51
N SER A 47 -7.37 13.09 18.30
CA SER A 47 -8.76 13.16 17.86
C SER A 47 -8.96 12.30 16.62
N THR A 48 -10.20 11.94 16.29
CA THR A 48 -10.52 11.17 15.08
C THR A 48 -11.21 12.07 14.06
N PRO A 49 -10.96 11.91 12.74
CA PRO A 49 -11.77 12.57 11.72
C PRO A 49 -13.24 12.13 11.83
N ASN A 50 -14.17 12.99 11.41
CA ASN A 50 -15.58 12.61 11.33
C ASN A 50 -15.82 11.64 10.14
N PRO A 51 -17.01 11.00 10.04
CA PRO A 51 -17.28 9.99 9.01
C PRO A 51 -17.04 10.47 7.57
N GLU A 52 -17.46 11.69 7.22
CA GLU A 52 -17.24 12.24 5.87
C GLU A 52 -15.76 12.46 5.55
N ARG A 53 -14.98 12.88 6.55
CA ARG A 53 -13.52 13.01 6.42
C ARG A 53 -12.84 11.66 6.31
N LEU A 54 -13.24 10.66 7.11
CA LEU A 54 -12.72 9.29 7.00
C LEU A 54 -12.97 8.72 5.61
N LYS A 55 -14.17 8.89 5.06
CA LYS A 55 -14.51 8.49 3.69
C LYS A 55 -13.61 9.16 2.65
N SER A 56 -13.39 10.46 2.80
CA SER A 56 -12.56 11.22 1.87
C SER A 56 -11.08 10.86 1.97
N ILE A 57 -10.56 10.63 3.18
CA ILE A 57 -9.19 10.17 3.43
C ILE A 57 -8.98 8.77 2.85
N ALA A 58 -9.91 7.84 3.12
CA ALA A 58 -9.84 6.47 2.60
C ALA A 58 -9.81 6.45 1.06
N LYS A 59 -10.62 7.32 0.41
CA LYS A 59 -10.59 7.49 -1.05
C LYS A 59 -9.23 7.98 -1.56
N ILE A 60 -8.56 8.89 -0.86
CA ILE A 60 -7.22 9.38 -1.25
C ILE A 60 -6.17 8.29 -1.07
N GLY A 61 -6.32 7.47 -0.03
CA GLY A 61 -5.44 6.35 0.28
C GLY A 61 -5.73 5.06 -0.51
N ASP A 62 -6.62 5.11 -1.51
CA ASP A 62 -7.01 3.96 -2.34
C ASP A 62 -7.38 2.71 -1.50
N MET A 63 -8.12 2.92 -0.41
CA MET A 63 -8.52 1.87 0.54
C MET A 63 -9.95 2.07 1.05
N THR A 64 -10.52 1.07 1.73
CA THR A 64 -11.83 1.24 2.38
C THR A 64 -11.70 2.01 3.70
N VAL A 65 -12.81 2.59 4.17
CA VAL A 65 -12.86 3.15 5.53
C VAL A 65 -12.58 2.06 6.57
N SER A 66 -12.99 0.83 6.30
CA SER A 66 -12.73 -0.32 7.19
C SER A 66 -11.23 -0.62 7.29
N GLN A 67 -10.49 -0.61 6.17
CA GLN A 67 -9.02 -0.75 6.16
C GLN A 67 -8.33 0.44 6.84
N LEU A 68 -8.81 1.68 6.64
CA LEU A 68 -8.27 2.84 7.35
C LEU A 68 -8.39 2.68 8.87
N LEU A 69 -9.53 2.18 9.36
CA LEU A 69 -9.81 2.01 10.79
C LEU A 69 -9.16 0.75 11.38
N HIS A 70 -9.11 -0.35 10.64
CA HIS A 70 -8.77 -1.68 11.17
C HIS A 70 -7.55 -2.35 10.52
N GLY A 71 -6.95 -1.74 9.50
CA GLY A 71 -5.80 -2.28 8.78
C GLY A 71 -6.15 -3.58 8.06
N GLU A 72 -5.29 -4.59 8.23
CA GLU A 72 -5.47 -5.95 7.67
C GLU A 72 -6.76 -6.65 8.12
N ARG A 73 -7.39 -6.20 9.22
CA ARG A 73 -8.68 -6.74 9.70
C ARG A 73 -9.89 -6.05 9.07
N GLY A 74 -9.67 -5.00 8.28
CA GLY A 74 -10.72 -4.27 7.60
C GLY A 74 -11.18 -4.98 6.32
N GLY A 75 -12.40 -4.68 5.89
CA GLY A 75 -12.92 -5.19 4.62
C GLY A 75 -12.09 -4.68 3.43
N SER A 76 -11.63 -5.60 2.59
CA SER A 76 -10.77 -5.31 1.45
C SER A 76 -11.40 -4.34 0.45
N HIS A 77 -10.58 -3.52 -0.22
CA HIS A 77 -11.02 -2.75 -1.37
C HIS A 77 -11.09 -3.59 -2.65
N TYR A 78 -10.47 -4.78 -2.65
CA TYR A 78 -10.59 -5.74 -3.73
C TYR A 78 -11.92 -6.51 -3.63
N ASN A 79 -12.57 -6.68 -4.78
CA ASN A 79 -13.69 -7.61 -4.91
C ASN A 79 -13.17 -9.00 -5.30
N TRP A 80 -12.94 -9.86 -4.31
CA TRP A 80 -12.38 -11.19 -4.51
C TRP A 80 -13.27 -12.13 -5.34
N GLU A 81 -14.59 -11.95 -5.30
CA GLU A 81 -15.51 -12.69 -6.18
C GLU A 81 -15.29 -12.29 -7.64
N ALA A 82 -15.16 -11.00 -7.93
CA ALA A 82 -14.86 -10.51 -9.28
C ALA A 82 -13.46 -10.91 -9.75
N ILE A 83 -12.47 -10.92 -8.86
CA ILE A 83 -11.11 -11.40 -9.15
C ILE A 83 -11.14 -12.89 -9.51
N GLU A 84 -11.88 -13.71 -8.77
CA GLU A 84 -12.01 -15.14 -9.08
C GLU A 84 -12.64 -15.35 -10.47
N GLU A 85 -13.71 -14.61 -10.79
CA GLU A 85 -14.33 -14.67 -12.12
C GLU A 85 -13.37 -14.21 -13.23
N LEU A 86 -12.53 -13.22 -12.94
CA LEU A 86 -11.49 -12.78 -13.86
C LEU A 86 -10.40 -13.85 -14.05
N PHE A 87 -9.99 -14.52 -12.97
CA PHE A 87 -9.04 -15.63 -13.05
C PHE A 87 -9.57 -16.77 -13.92
N LYS A 88 -10.85 -17.14 -13.79
CA LYS A 88 -11.47 -18.13 -14.67
C LYS A 88 -11.34 -17.75 -16.14
N LYS A 89 -11.48 -16.46 -16.48
CA LYS A 89 -11.29 -15.97 -17.86
C LYS A 89 -9.83 -16.03 -18.28
N ILE A 90 -8.91 -15.54 -17.45
CA ILE A 90 -7.46 -15.52 -17.72
C ILE A 90 -6.93 -16.94 -17.95
N PHE A 91 -7.41 -17.91 -17.18
CA PHE A 91 -6.99 -19.31 -17.28
C PHE A 91 -7.90 -20.15 -18.18
N ASN A 92 -8.61 -19.54 -19.14
CA ASN A 92 -9.43 -20.21 -20.16
C ASN A 92 -10.43 -21.25 -19.58
N GLY A 93 -11.06 -20.91 -18.46
CA GLY A 93 -12.06 -21.75 -17.77
C GLY A 93 -11.47 -22.86 -16.89
N ALA A 94 -10.15 -22.92 -16.71
CA ALA A 94 -9.53 -23.88 -15.81
C ALA A 94 -10.03 -23.72 -14.35
N SER A 95 -10.08 -24.83 -13.61
CA SER A 95 -10.45 -24.80 -12.20
C SER A 95 -9.43 -23.98 -11.40
N ILE A 96 -9.95 -23.03 -10.61
CA ILE A 96 -9.13 -22.22 -9.70
C ILE A 96 -8.84 -23.01 -8.42
N ASP A 97 -7.57 -23.04 -8.03
CA ASP A 97 -7.18 -23.61 -6.74
C ASP A 97 -7.66 -22.68 -5.62
N LYS A 98 -8.70 -23.12 -4.91
CA LYS A 98 -9.35 -22.34 -3.86
C LYS A 98 -8.42 -22.09 -2.67
N THR A 99 -7.55 -23.04 -2.35
CA THR A 99 -6.60 -22.90 -1.24
C THR A 99 -5.54 -21.85 -1.58
N ALA A 100 -4.99 -21.91 -2.80
CA ALA A 100 -4.05 -20.91 -3.28
C ALA A 100 -4.70 -19.52 -3.34
N LEU A 101 -5.93 -19.41 -3.86
CA LEU A 101 -6.65 -18.15 -3.91
C LEU A 101 -6.92 -17.55 -2.52
N GLN A 102 -7.31 -18.37 -1.54
CA GLN A 102 -7.50 -17.92 -0.15
C GLN A 102 -6.21 -17.41 0.47
N ARG A 103 -5.08 -18.07 0.22
CA ARG A 103 -3.76 -17.63 0.67
C ARG A 103 -3.33 -16.32 -0.02
N THR A 104 -3.60 -16.19 -1.32
CA THR A 104 -3.40 -14.93 -2.06
C THR A 104 -4.22 -13.81 -1.46
N GLN A 105 -5.50 -14.06 -1.18
CA GLN A 105 -6.36 -13.09 -0.51
C GLN A 105 -5.79 -12.67 0.84
N ALA A 106 -5.43 -13.65 1.68
CA ALA A 106 -4.91 -13.37 3.01
C ALA A 106 -3.66 -12.47 2.97
N VAL A 107 -2.69 -12.79 2.10
CA VAL A 107 -1.44 -12.01 2.03
C VAL A 107 -1.63 -10.64 1.38
N VAL A 108 -2.52 -10.51 0.39
CA VAL A 108 -2.85 -9.22 -0.24
C VAL A 108 -3.61 -8.31 0.72
N ASP A 109 -4.58 -8.85 1.47
CA ASP A 109 -5.34 -8.07 2.47
C ASP A 109 -4.47 -7.65 3.65
N LYS A 110 -3.42 -8.44 4.01
CA LYS A 110 -2.37 -8.02 4.96
C LYS A 110 -1.64 -6.78 4.48
N ALA A 111 -1.34 -6.71 3.19
CA ALA A 111 -0.71 -5.58 2.53
C ALA A 111 -1.73 -4.52 2.07
N PHE A 112 -2.76 -4.24 2.88
CA PHE A 112 -3.87 -3.31 2.56
C PHE A 112 -3.44 -1.89 2.12
N PHE A 113 -2.20 -1.49 2.45
CA PHE A 113 -1.60 -0.21 2.08
C PHE A 113 -0.92 -0.23 0.71
N LEU A 114 -0.91 -1.37 0.02
CA LEU A 114 -0.42 -1.53 -1.34
C LEU A 114 -1.61 -1.66 -2.31
N ASN A 115 -1.44 -1.04 -3.48
CA ASN A 115 -2.40 -1.13 -4.58
C ASN A 115 -1.80 -2.01 -5.67
N PHE A 116 -2.05 -3.30 -5.55
CA PHE A 116 -1.63 -4.34 -6.49
C PHE A 116 -2.53 -4.32 -7.72
N GLY A 117 -1.89 -4.34 -8.90
CA GLY A 117 -2.60 -4.57 -10.15
C GLY A 117 -3.09 -6.01 -10.25
N ILE A 118 -3.95 -6.27 -11.24
CA ILE A 118 -4.42 -7.64 -11.49
C ILE A 118 -3.26 -8.59 -11.81
N GLU A 119 -2.23 -8.11 -12.52
CA GLU A 119 -1.04 -8.88 -12.86
C GLU A 119 -0.27 -9.29 -11.60
N ASP A 120 -0.09 -8.39 -10.64
CA ASP A 120 0.54 -8.70 -9.36
C ASP A 120 -0.24 -9.79 -8.61
N ILE A 121 -1.58 -9.66 -8.55
CA ILE A 121 -2.45 -10.61 -7.85
C ILE A 121 -2.42 -11.99 -8.54
N VAL A 122 -2.38 -12.02 -9.89
CA VAL A 122 -2.19 -13.25 -10.67
C VAL A 122 -0.84 -13.89 -10.36
N ASN A 123 0.24 -13.12 -10.34
CA ASN A 123 1.59 -13.62 -10.07
C ASN A 123 1.71 -14.18 -8.65
N ILE A 124 1.16 -13.49 -7.65
CA ILE A 124 1.09 -13.97 -6.27
C ILE A 124 0.28 -15.26 -6.20
N TYR A 125 -0.86 -15.36 -6.91
CA TYR A 125 -1.64 -16.60 -6.97
C TYR A 125 -0.88 -17.76 -7.61
N LEU A 126 -0.21 -17.53 -8.74
CA LEU A 126 0.60 -18.55 -9.40
C LEU A 126 1.75 -19.02 -8.49
N PHE A 127 2.36 -18.11 -7.72
CA PHE A 127 3.33 -18.49 -6.71
C PHE A 127 2.69 -19.36 -5.61
N GLN A 128 1.59 -18.91 -5.00
CA GLN A 128 0.90 -19.65 -3.92
C GLN A 128 0.41 -21.04 -4.35
N LYS A 129 0.09 -21.21 -5.64
CA LYS A 129 -0.33 -22.49 -6.22
C LYS A 129 0.81 -23.49 -6.39
N ASN A 130 2.02 -23.00 -6.71
CA ASN A 130 3.13 -23.86 -7.12
C ASN A 130 4.25 -23.95 -6.06
N ALA A 131 4.32 -23.01 -5.13
CA ALA A 131 5.38 -22.95 -4.13
C ALA A 131 5.21 -24.03 -3.05
N SER A 132 6.32 -24.63 -2.64
CA SER A 132 6.36 -25.56 -1.50
C SER A 132 6.14 -24.84 -0.17
N LYS A 133 6.64 -23.60 -0.04
CA LYS A 133 6.40 -22.71 1.10
C LYS A 133 5.45 -21.58 0.65
N PRO A 134 4.23 -21.50 1.22
CA PRO A 134 3.29 -20.41 0.90
C PRO A 134 3.73 -19.08 1.52
N LEU A 135 3.20 -17.98 0.98
CA LEU A 135 3.35 -16.64 1.58
C LEU A 135 2.26 -16.46 2.64
N GLU A 136 2.63 -16.41 3.92
CA GLU A 136 1.68 -16.31 5.04
C GLU A 136 1.80 -14.97 5.78
N SER A 137 2.94 -14.31 5.65
CA SER A 137 3.29 -13.07 6.34
C SER A 137 3.66 -11.95 5.37
N LEU A 138 3.76 -10.72 5.89
CA LEU A 138 4.27 -9.59 5.11
C LEU A 138 5.76 -9.75 4.80
N GLU A 139 6.50 -10.40 5.69
CA GLU A 139 7.90 -10.79 5.50
C GLU A 139 8.04 -11.75 4.32
N ASP A 140 7.20 -12.79 4.23
CA ASP A 140 7.22 -13.69 3.07
C ASP A 140 6.89 -12.94 1.77
N LEU A 141 5.92 -12.02 1.80
CA LEU A 141 5.56 -11.21 0.64
C LEU A 141 6.70 -10.26 0.23
N GLN A 142 7.37 -9.63 1.20
CA GLN A 142 8.55 -8.80 0.95
C GLN A 142 9.64 -9.63 0.26
N ASP A 143 10.01 -10.77 0.83
CA ASP A 143 11.03 -11.66 0.29
C ASP A 143 10.69 -12.09 -1.15
N TYR A 144 9.43 -12.44 -1.40
CA TYR A 144 8.93 -12.78 -2.74
C TYR A 144 9.10 -11.61 -3.73
N LEU A 145 8.71 -10.39 -3.34
CA LEU A 145 8.82 -9.21 -4.21
C LEU A 145 10.28 -8.86 -4.50
N GLU A 146 11.17 -8.97 -3.51
CA GLU A 146 12.60 -8.73 -3.67
C GLU A 146 13.25 -9.76 -4.59
N GLN A 147 12.98 -11.06 -4.38
CA GLN A 147 13.48 -12.14 -5.24
C GLN A 147 12.96 -12.03 -6.67
N THR A 148 11.69 -11.64 -6.84
CA THR A 148 11.12 -11.42 -8.17
C THR A 148 11.81 -10.25 -8.88
N ALA A 149 12.06 -9.14 -8.17
CA ALA A 149 12.78 -8.00 -8.72
C ALA A 149 14.25 -8.33 -9.07
N GLU A 150 14.92 -9.14 -8.26
CA GLU A 150 16.27 -9.63 -8.53
C GLU A 150 16.30 -10.54 -9.76
N GLY A 151 15.38 -11.50 -9.85
CA GLY A 151 15.25 -12.37 -11.02
C GLY A 151 15.00 -11.60 -12.31
N LEU A 152 14.11 -10.60 -12.29
CA LEU A 152 13.87 -9.71 -13.42
C LEU A 152 15.12 -8.89 -13.79
N SER A 153 15.94 -8.53 -12.82
CA SER A 153 17.18 -7.78 -13.07
C SER A 153 18.19 -8.61 -13.89
N THR A 154 18.17 -9.95 -13.80
CA THR A 154 19.00 -10.82 -14.64
C THR A 154 18.54 -10.81 -16.12
N TYR A 155 17.23 -10.76 -16.38
CA TYR A 155 16.71 -10.66 -17.75
C TYR A 155 16.95 -9.28 -18.37
N LEU A 156 17.06 -8.25 -17.53
CA LEU A 156 17.36 -6.87 -17.94
C LEU A 156 18.67 -6.78 -18.75
N GLU A 157 19.68 -7.60 -18.45
CA GLU A 157 20.98 -7.57 -19.12
C GLU A 157 20.90 -7.89 -20.62
N GLY A 158 19.85 -8.59 -21.06
CA GLY A 158 19.62 -8.94 -22.47
C GLY A 158 18.56 -8.09 -23.17
N ALA A 159 17.86 -7.20 -22.46
CA ALA A 159 16.75 -6.43 -22.99
C ALA A 159 17.22 -5.16 -23.72
N THR A 160 16.47 -4.72 -24.73
CA THR A 160 16.77 -3.48 -25.48
C THR A 160 15.51 -2.70 -25.82
N GLY A 161 15.66 -1.42 -26.16
CA GLY A 161 14.54 -0.58 -26.59
C GLY A 161 13.44 -0.44 -25.53
N THR A 162 12.18 -0.58 -25.94
CA THR A 162 11.02 -0.40 -25.04
C THR A 162 10.89 -1.50 -24.00
N GLU A 163 11.25 -2.75 -24.33
CA GLU A 163 11.20 -3.87 -23.39
C GLU A 163 12.09 -3.63 -22.17
N LEU A 164 13.28 -3.05 -22.38
CA LEU A 164 14.17 -2.65 -21.30
C LEU A 164 13.47 -1.68 -20.34
N ILE A 165 12.84 -0.64 -20.88
CA ILE A 165 12.14 0.40 -20.10
C ILE A 165 10.98 -0.22 -19.30
N ASP A 166 10.21 -1.13 -19.92
CA ASP A 166 9.09 -1.80 -19.27
C ASP A 166 9.57 -2.70 -18.12
N LEU A 167 10.67 -3.44 -18.30
CA LEU A 167 11.29 -4.25 -17.25
C LEU A 167 11.84 -3.38 -16.10
N GLU A 168 12.48 -2.25 -16.41
CA GLU A 168 12.94 -1.29 -15.39
C GLU A 168 11.78 -0.78 -14.54
N MET A 169 10.64 -0.45 -15.17
CA MET A 169 9.44 -0.03 -14.45
C MET A 169 8.89 -1.13 -13.56
N GLN A 170 8.78 -2.37 -14.06
CA GLN A 170 8.30 -3.51 -13.26
C GLN A 170 9.20 -3.74 -12.03
N ILE A 171 10.52 -3.76 -12.24
CA ILE A 171 11.51 -3.88 -11.15
C ILE A 171 11.35 -2.76 -10.13
N ALA A 172 11.14 -1.51 -10.59
CA ALA A 172 10.95 -0.37 -9.72
C ALA A 172 9.66 -0.48 -8.87
N PHE A 173 8.55 -0.96 -9.46
CA PHE A 173 7.31 -1.19 -8.72
C PHE A 173 7.48 -2.25 -7.63
N LEU A 174 8.07 -3.41 -7.96
CA LEU A 174 8.32 -4.49 -7.00
C LEU A 174 9.21 -4.03 -5.84
N LYS A 175 10.31 -3.32 -6.14
CA LYS A 175 11.20 -2.74 -5.12
C LYS A 175 10.47 -1.70 -4.26
N SER A 176 9.57 -0.91 -4.86
CA SER A 176 8.74 0.04 -4.12
C SER A 176 7.80 -0.67 -3.14
N TYR A 177 7.12 -1.73 -3.57
CA TYR A 177 6.26 -2.54 -2.70
C TYR A 177 7.04 -3.17 -1.55
N ALA A 178 8.17 -3.83 -1.84
CA ALA A 178 9.03 -4.42 -0.82
C ALA A 178 9.51 -3.38 0.22
N SER A 179 9.98 -2.21 -0.25
CA SER A 179 10.43 -1.12 0.63
C SER A 179 9.30 -0.58 1.53
N LYS A 180 8.09 -0.45 1.00
CA LYS A 180 6.92 -0.04 1.79
C LYS A 180 6.56 -1.07 2.85
N ILE A 181 6.60 -2.36 2.52
CA ILE A 181 6.38 -3.44 3.49
C ILE A 181 7.44 -3.39 4.58
N LYS A 182 8.72 -3.26 4.21
CA LYS A 182 9.82 -3.16 5.17
C LYS A 182 9.61 -2.03 6.16
N LYS A 183 9.31 -0.83 5.66
CA LYS A 183 9.04 0.32 6.51
C LYS A 183 7.82 0.10 7.42
N TYR A 184 6.76 -0.52 6.90
CA TYR A 184 5.56 -0.81 7.68
C TYR A 184 5.85 -1.81 8.81
N LEU A 185 6.64 -2.84 8.56
CA LEU A 185 7.08 -3.79 9.58
C LEU A 185 7.94 -3.13 10.65
N GLU A 186 8.83 -2.20 10.27
CA GLU A 186 9.72 -1.50 11.19
C GLU A 186 9.02 -0.41 12.02
N THR A 187 8.01 0.27 11.45
CA THR A 187 7.51 1.54 12.01
C THR A 187 5.99 1.65 12.12
N GLY A 188 5.23 0.78 11.47
CA GLY A 188 3.77 0.92 11.30
C GLY A 188 3.35 2.02 10.30
N GLU A 189 4.29 2.66 9.62
CA GLU A 189 4.08 3.63 8.54
C GLU A 189 4.68 3.07 7.23
N TRP A 190 4.06 3.32 6.07
CA TRP A 190 4.57 2.82 4.79
C TRP A 190 5.13 3.92 3.87
N ALA A 191 4.77 5.19 4.12
CA ALA A 191 5.08 6.29 3.22
C ALA A 191 6.44 6.93 3.51
N SER A 192 7.17 7.38 2.48
CA SER A 192 8.37 8.20 2.68
C SER A 192 8.01 9.65 3.03
N ASP A 193 8.68 10.23 4.02
CA ASP A 193 8.46 11.60 4.48
C ASP A 193 9.38 12.62 3.78
N ILE A 194 10.32 12.15 2.95
CA ILE A 194 11.35 12.98 2.29
C ILE A 194 10.72 14.14 1.53
N ILE A 195 9.72 13.87 0.69
CA ILE A 195 9.10 14.90 -0.17
C ILE A 195 8.35 15.95 0.68
N SER A 196 7.61 15.51 1.70
CA SER A 196 6.91 16.40 2.63
C SER A 196 7.90 17.30 3.38
N ASN A 197 8.97 16.72 3.92
CA ASN A 197 9.98 17.44 4.69
C ASN A 197 10.74 18.47 3.84
N LEU A 198 11.09 18.11 2.60
CA LEU A 198 11.74 19.03 1.65
C LEU A 198 10.85 20.24 1.32
N LYS A 199 9.54 20.02 1.08
CA LYS A 199 8.58 21.10 0.82
C LYS A 199 8.46 22.04 2.01
N GLU A 200 8.33 21.51 3.23
CA GLU A 200 8.23 22.32 4.44
C GLU A 200 9.49 23.16 4.67
N LYS A 201 10.68 22.58 4.50
CA LYS A 201 11.96 23.31 4.59
C LYS A 201 12.04 24.46 3.59
N SER A 202 11.66 24.22 2.32
CA SER A 202 11.66 25.25 1.27
C SER A 202 10.71 26.43 1.54
N ARG A 203 9.63 26.21 2.29
CA ARG A 203 8.67 27.26 2.67
C ARG A 203 9.12 28.10 3.85
N ARG A 204 9.87 27.51 4.79
CA ARG A 204 10.45 28.24 5.92
C ARG A 204 11.48 29.25 5.42
N ILE A 205 12.39 28.81 4.55
CA ILE A 205 13.41 29.67 3.91
C ILE A 205 12.75 30.89 3.24
N ARG A 206 11.71 30.70 2.44
CA ARG A 206 10.98 31.80 1.75
C ARG A 206 10.17 32.74 2.63
N LYS A 207 10.01 32.44 3.93
CA LYS A 207 9.31 33.32 4.89
C LYS A 207 10.28 34.16 5.71
N ASP A 208 11.56 33.81 5.68
CA ASP A 208 12.64 34.48 6.40
C ASP A 208 13.39 35.49 5.50
N ASP A 209 13.02 35.57 4.21
CA ASP A 209 13.41 36.56 3.20
C ASP A 209 12.31 37.60 2.97
#